data_AF-A0A131YMU1-F1
#
_entry.id   AF-A0A131YMU1-F1
#
_cell.length_a   1.000
_cell.length_b   1.000
_cell.length_c   1.000
_cell.angle_alpha   90.00
_cell.angle_beta   90.00
_cell.angle_gamma   90.00
#
_symmetry.space_group_name_H-M   'P 1'
#
loop_
_entity.id
_entity.type
_entity.pdbx_description
1 polymer ?
#
loop_
_entity_poly.entity_id
_entity_poly.type
_entity_poly.pdbx_seq_one_letter_code
_entity_poly.pdbx_strand_id
1 'polypeptide(L)'
;MLDHRRWSLDQCRRAFSDSVGRLKARAVELSEGDHLVWDKDNDECMDFVTACANLRAHCFGIPQTSRFNVKAMAGNIIPAIATTNAIIAGIIVLQAFKLLQGKLEECRTSCKQVFLNKQPSSTKKLIIPAQLVGPNPKCYTCSSKAELYVALNTKQMTVGTFEDKVLKEQIRMAAPDVELDDGKGTILISSEEGETDSNRSMHLASLGVTHGSRLRCDDFLQNFQVTVNIIHDENADGTGIEIAGDVSQLKPDNDVVDSNNHKDEVESKGQHGFDDTSDDDLCIVEDDDDDEAMEIDRKSLKRKVSDDTENVNVKRSCVVID
;
A
#
# COMPACT_ATOMS: atom_id res chain seq x y z
N MET A 1 -16.83 -0.22 13.82
CA MET A 1 -17.22 -1.64 13.64
C MET A 1 -18.50 -1.86 12.84
N LEU A 2 -19.54 -1.03 12.92
CA LEU A 2 -20.83 -1.28 12.23
C LEU A 2 -20.70 -1.43 10.70
N ASP A 3 -19.88 -0.61 10.03
CA ASP A 3 -19.75 -0.59 8.56
C ASP A 3 -19.10 -1.83 7.95
N HIS A 4 -18.42 -2.67 8.75
CA HIS A 4 -17.88 -3.96 8.29
C HIS A 4 -18.95 -5.05 8.25
N ARG A 5 -20.10 -4.86 8.90
CA ARG A 5 -21.21 -5.81 8.86
C ARG A 5 -21.90 -5.77 7.51
N ARG A 6 -22.18 -6.95 6.94
CA ARG A 6 -23.04 -7.09 5.75
C ARG A 6 -24.50 -6.81 6.13
N TRP A 7 -25.18 -6.00 5.33
CA TRP A 7 -26.60 -5.68 5.51
C TRP A 7 -27.50 -6.81 4.98
N SER A 8 -28.58 -7.12 5.70
CA SER A 8 -29.65 -7.96 5.16
C SER A 8 -30.40 -7.25 4.03
N LEU A 9 -31.15 -8.00 3.21
CA LEU A 9 -31.93 -7.42 2.11
C LEU A 9 -32.95 -6.38 2.59
N ASP A 10 -33.59 -6.59 3.74
CA ASP A 10 -34.52 -5.61 4.31
C ASP A 10 -33.81 -4.36 4.84
N GLN A 11 -32.60 -4.50 5.39
CA GLN A 11 -31.76 -3.33 5.72
C GLN A 11 -31.38 -2.55 4.46
N CYS A 12 -31.00 -3.23 3.37
CA CYS A 12 -30.74 -2.58 2.08
C CYS A 12 -32.00 -1.87 1.55
N ARG A 13 -33.17 -2.51 1.61
CA ARG A 13 -34.45 -1.91 1.20
C ARG A 13 -34.77 -0.62 1.95
N ARG A 14 -34.60 -0.61 3.29
CA ARG A 14 -34.80 0.58 4.12
C ARG A 14 -33.79 1.67 3.77
N ALA A 15 -32.49 1.34 3.77
CA ALA A 15 -31.42 2.29 3.43
C ALA A 15 -31.60 2.92 2.03
N PHE A 16 -32.06 2.14 1.04
CA PHE A 16 -32.42 2.65 -0.29
C PHE A 16 -33.57 3.66 -0.21
N SER A 17 -34.68 3.30 0.45
CA SER A 17 -35.84 4.18 0.60
C SER A 17 -35.49 5.50 1.30
N ASP A 18 -34.72 5.42 2.40
CA ASP A 18 -34.37 6.56 3.23
C ASP A 18 -33.37 7.49 2.52
N SER A 19 -32.36 6.92 1.84
CA SER A 19 -31.39 7.70 1.06
C SER A 19 -32.03 8.36 -0.17
N VAL A 20 -32.90 7.66 -0.91
CA VAL A 20 -33.68 8.27 -2.01
C VAL A 20 -34.54 9.43 -1.50
N GLY A 21 -35.16 9.29 -0.32
CA GLY A 21 -35.94 10.36 0.30
C GLY A 21 -35.10 11.61 0.59
N ARG A 22 -33.93 11.45 1.22
CA ARG A 22 -33.02 12.56 1.55
C ARG A 22 -32.41 13.20 0.30
N LEU A 23 -31.88 12.39 -0.63
CA LEU A 23 -31.31 12.86 -1.90
C LEU A 23 -32.35 13.60 -2.74
N LYS A 24 -33.61 13.15 -2.76
CA LYS A 24 -34.70 13.86 -3.45
C LYS A 24 -34.99 15.23 -2.82
N ALA A 25 -35.02 15.33 -1.49
CA ALA A 25 -35.23 16.62 -0.83
C ALA A 25 -34.12 17.61 -1.20
N ARG A 26 -32.86 17.19 -1.08
CA ARG A 26 -31.69 17.97 -1.47
C ARG A 26 -31.68 18.36 -2.96
N ALA A 27 -32.14 17.49 -3.85
CA ALA A 27 -32.24 17.78 -5.29
C ALA A 27 -33.29 18.86 -5.63
N VAL A 28 -34.32 19.04 -4.79
CA VAL A 28 -35.35 20.08 -4.97
C VAL A 28 -34.85 21.46 -4.50
N GLU A 29 -33.84 21.50 -3.65
CA GLU A 29 -33.21 22.74 -3.15
C GLU A 29 -32.15 23.31 -4.12
N LEU A 30 -31.77 22.56 -5.15
CA LEU A 30 -30.80 22.99 -6.16
C LEU A 30 -31.42 23.98 -7.17
N SER A 31 -30.59 24.88 -7.68
CA SER A 31 -30.96 25.79 -8.76
C SER A 31 -31.21 25.07 -10.08
N GLU A 32 -32.05 25.64 -10.94
CA GLU A 32 -32.34 25.09 -12.27
C GLU A 32 -31.06 24.88 -13.09
N GLY A 33 -30.85 23.64 -13.55
CA GLY A 33 -29.65 23.23 -14.29
C GLY A 33 -28.51 22.66 -13.44
N ASP A 34 -28.61 22.68 -12.11
CA ASP A 34 -27.62 22.06 -11.21
C ASP A 34 -27.98 20.58 -10.87
N HIS A 35 -27.05 19.85 -10.27
CA HIS A 35 -27.18 18.40 -10.04
C HIS A 35 -26.48 17.93 -8.75
N LEU A 36 -26.96 16.81 -8.20
CA LEU A 36 -26.30 16.17 -7.06
C LEU A 36 -24.92 15.64 -7.47
N VAL A 37 -23.87 16.12 -6.80
CA VAL A 37 -22.52 15.55 -6.87
C VAL A 37 -22.40 14.43 -5.84
N TRP A 38 -21.98 13.25 -6.29
CA TRP A 38 -21.72 12.11 -5.41
C TRP A 38 -20.44 12.33 -4.59
N ASP A 39 -20.50 12.02 -3.30
CA ASP A 39 -19.35 12.04 -2.39
C ASP A 39 -19.35 10.77 -1.52
N LYS A 40 -18.16 10.15 -1.41
CA LYS A 40 -17.91 8.96 -0.57
C LYS A 40 -17.99 9.26 0.93
N ASP A 41 -17.85 10.52 1.32
CA ASP A 41 -17.87 10.97 2.72
C ASP A 41 -19.25 11.52 3.14
N ASN A 42 -20.19 11.54 2.21
CA ASN A 42 -21.60 11.85 2.45
C ASN A 42 -22.41 10.55 2.65
N ASP A 43 -23.07 10.41 3.80
CA ASP A 43 -23.71 9.16 4.20
C ASP A 43 -24.93 8.78 3.34
N GLU A 44 -25.74 9.74 2.88
CA GLU A 44 -26.89 9.48 2.00
C GLU A 44 -26.43 8.95 0.62
N CYS A 45 -25.35 9.47 0.05
CA CYS A 45 -24.72 8.95 -1.16
C CYS A 45 -24.19 7.53 -0.96
N MET A 46 -23.49 7.28 0.15
CA MET A 46 -22.92 5.96 0.43
C MET A 46 -23.98 4.91 0.77
N ASP A 47 -25.04 5.27 1.48
CA ASP A 47 -26.15 4.38 1.80
C ASP A 47 -26.92 4.00 0.54
N PHE A 48 -27.17 4.97 -0.35
CA PHE A 48 -27.79 4.74 -1.65
C PHE A 48 -26.98 3.75 -2.49
N VAL A 49 -25.68 4.00 -2.66
CA VAL A 49 -24.79 3.13 -3.46
C VAL A 49 -24.67 1.73 -2.81
N THR A 50 -24.49 1.64 -1.50
CA THR A 50 -24.37 0.35 -0.78
C THR A 50 -25.64 -0.47 -0.88
N ALA A 51 -26.81 0.15 -0.72
CA ALA A 51 -28.09 -0.52 -0.86
C ALA A 51 -28.33 -0.98 -2.32
N CYS A 52 -28.13 -0.10 -3.30
CA CYS A 52 -28.30 -0.43 -4.72
C CYS A 52 -27.37 -1.57 -5.15
N ALA A 53 -26.08 -1.51 -4.79
CA ALA A 53 -25.09 -2.51 -5.14
C ALA A 53 -25.44 -3.88 -4.55
N ASN A 54 -25.84 -3.93 -3.27
CA ASN A 54 -26.19 -5.18 -2.60
C ASN A 54 -27.52 -5.78 -3.08
N LEU A 55 -28.54 -4.96 -3.36
CA LEU A 55 -29.78 -5.42 -3.97
C LEU A 55 -29.53 -5.97 -5.39
N ARG A 56 -28.71 -5.28 -6.19
CA ARG A 56 -28.31 -5.75 -7.52
C ARG A 56 -27.50 -7.05 -7.44
N ALA A 57 -26.53 -7.14 -6.53
CA ALA A 57 -25.72 -8.34 -6.34
C ALA A 57 -26.60 -9.57 -6.07
N HIS A 58 -27.60 -9.43 -5.18
CA HIS A 58 -28.55 -10.49 -4.88
C HIS A 58 -29.31 -10.97 -6.14
N CYS A 59 -29.76 -10.07 -7.02
CA CYS A 59 -30.43 -10.43 -8.28
C CYS A 59 -29.57 -11.28 -9.23
N PHE A 60 -28.25 -11.22 -9.12
CA PHE A 60 -27.29 -12.00 -9.91
C PHE A 60 -26.65 -13.16 -9.14
N GLY A 61 -27.13 -13.48 -7.93
CA GLY A 61 -26.55 -14.53 -7.08
C GLY A 61 -25.16 -14.19 -6.51
N ILE A 62 -24.75 -12.92 -6.58
CA ILE A 62 -23.43 -12.45 -6.12
C ILE A 62 -23.51 -12.17 -4.59
N PRO A 63 -22.52 -12.61 -3.79
CA PRO A 63 -22.48 -12.31 -2.36
C PRO A 63 -22.52 -10.81 -2.04
N GLN A 64 -23.35 -10.44 -1.06
CA GLN A 64 -23.44 -9.06 -0.57
C GLN A 64 -22.14 -8.61 0.12
N THR A 65 -21.83 -7.33 -0.03
CA THR A 65 -20.60 -6.69 0.45
C THR A 65 -20.92 -5.67 1.55
N SER A 66 -20.00 -5.46 2.49
CA SER A 66 -20.16 -4.51 3.60
C SER A 66 -20.08 -3.06 3.12
N ARG A 67 -20.67 -2.11 3.87
CA ARG A 67 -20.62 -0.68 3.55
C ARG A 67 -19.19 -0.16 3.43
N PHE A 68 -18.31 -0.61 4.32
CA PHE A 68 -16.89 -0.31 4.30
C PHE A 68 -16.22 -0.70 2.97
N ASN A 69 -16.42 -1.95 2.53
CA ASN A 69 -15.85 -2.45 1.27
C ASN A 69 -16.48 -1.74 0.05
N VAL A 70 -17.79 -1.45 0.08
CA VAL A 70 -18.43 -0.67 -1.00
C VAL A 70 -17.87 0.75 -1.06
N LYS A 71 -17.61 1.42 0.07
CA LYS A 71 -16.96 2.75 0.11
C LYS A 71 -15.56 2.70 -0.51
N ALA A 72 -14.76 1.69 -0.18
CA ALA A 72 -13.44 1.50 -0.74
C ALA A 72 -13.47 1.26 -2.27
N MET A 73 -14.42 0.48 -2.78
CA MET A 73 -14.57 0.26 -4.22
C MET A 73 -15.12 1.51 -4.95
N ALA A 74 -16.18 2.12 -4.43
CA ALA A 74 -16.85 3.25 -5.07
C ALA A 74 -15.96 4.49 -5.15
N GLY A 75 -15.18 4.77 -4.10
CA GLY A 75 -14.23 5.88 -4.08
C GLY A 75 -13.06 5.76 -5.08
N ASN A 76 -12.85 4.56 -5.65
CA ASN A 76 -11.76 4.27 -6.59
C ASN A 76 -12.25 4.01 -8.03
N ILE A 77 -13.51 4.34 -8.35
CA ILE A 77 -14.05 4.18 -9.72
C ILE A 77 -13.39 5.21 -10.66
N ILE A 78 -12.66 4.71 -11.66
CA ILE A 78 -12.11 5.53 -12.75
C ILE A 78 -13.10 5.50 -13.94
N PRO A 79 -13.59 6.64 -14.44
CA PRO A 79 -14.46 6.69 -15.62
C PRO A 79 -13.76 6.15 -16.88
N ALA A 80 -14.40 5.21 -17.57
CA ALA A 80 -13.95 4.69 -18.86
C ALA A 80 -14.53 5.53 -20.02
N ILE A 81 -13.69 5.82 -21.04
CA ILE A 81 -14.10 6.54 -22.25
C ILE A 81 -13.73 5.69 -23.46
N ALA A 82 -14.68 5.48 -24.38
CA ALA A 82 -14.50 4.60 -25.54
C ALA A 82 -13.31 5.00 -26.44
N THR A 83 -13.04 6.31 -26.58
CA THR A 83 -11.91 6.83 -27.37
C THR A 83 -10.56 6.45 -26.79
N THR A 84 -10.41 6.44 -25.45
CA THR A 84 -9.20 5.94 -24.77
C THR A 84 -8.92 4.49 -25.15
N ASN A 85 -9.95 3.63 -25.08
CA ASN A 85 -9.81 2.21 -25.43
C ASN A 85 -9.43 2.03 -26.91
N ALA A 86 -10.03 2.80 -27.83
CA ALA A 86 -9.70 2.75 -29.25
C ALA A 86 -8.24 3.18 -29.54
N ILE A 87 -7.75 4.25 -28.90
CA ILE A 87 -6.37 4.72 -29.03
C ILE A 87 -5.38 3.67 -28.50
N ILE A 88 -5.63 3.12 -27.30
CA ILE A 88 -4.75 2.11 -26.69
C ILE A 88 -4.76 0.81 -27.50
N ALA A 89 -5.91 0.35 -28.00
CA ALA A 89 -5.99 -0.83 -28.87
C ALA A 89 -5.16 -0.66 -30.16
N GLY A 90 -5.22 0.52 -30.81
CA GLY A 90 -4.38 0.84 -31.95
C GLY A 90 -2.88 0.80 -31.62
N ILE A 91 -2.49 1.34 -30.46
CA ILE A 91 -1.10 1.32 -29.98
C ILE A 91 -0.61 -0.10 -29.70
N ILE A 92 -1.45 -0.97 -29.14
CA ILE A 92 -1.14 -2.40 -28.90
C ILE A 92 -0.83 -3.10 -30.22
N VAL A 93 -1.69 -2.96 -31.23
CA VAL A 93 -1.48 -3.55 -32.56
C VAL A 93 -0.20 -3.01 -33.22
N LEU A 94 0.10 -1.72 -33.06
CA LEU A 94 1.35 -1.11 -33.56
C LEU A 94 2.61 -1.63 -32.84
N GLN A 95 2.55 -2.00 -31.55
CA GLN A 95 3.69 -2.69 -30.91
C GLN A 95 3.77 -4.16 -31.34
N ALA A 96 2.64 -4.85 -31.49
CA ALA A 96 2.59 -6.24 -31.95
C ALA A 96 3.22 -6.41 -33.35
N PHE A 97 2.97 -5.48 -34.27
CA PHE A 97 3.65 -5.48 -35.58
C PHE A 97 5.17 -5.37 -35.52
N LYS A 98 5.75 -4.73 -34.49
CA LYS A 98 7.21 -4.69 -34.29
C LYS A 98 7.73 -6.03 -33.76
N LEU A 99 7.03 -6.60 -32.77
CA LEU A 99 7.35 -7.91 -32.18
C LEU A 99 7.36 -9.02 -33.24
N LEU A 100 6.34 -9.01 -34.11
CA LEU A 100 6.15 -10.03 -35.16
C LEU A 100 7.13 -9.92 -36.35
N GLN A 101 8.00 -8.91 -36.40
CA GLN A 101 9.05 -8.82 -37.43
C GLN A 101 10.24 -9.77 -37.19
N GLY A 102 10.19 -10.61 -36.15
CA GLY A 102 11.20 -11.66 -35.88
C GLY A 102 12.54 -11.15 -35.34
N LYS A 103 12.66 -9.83 -35.10
CA LYS A 103 13.88 -9.17 -34.61
C LYS A 103 13.87 -9.11 -33.07
N LEU A 104 13.87 -10.27 -32.39
CA LEU A 104 13.65 -10.34 -30.94
C LEU A 104 14.67 -9.51 -30.13
N GLU A 105 15.95 -9.54 -30.52
CA GLU A 105 17.01 -8.72 -29.92
C GLU A 105 16.76 -7.21 -30.09
N GLU A 106 16.19 -6.79 -31.22
CA GLU A 106 15.77 -5.40 -31.46
C GLU A 106 14.42 -5.09 -30.80
N CYS A 107 13.65 -6.07 -30.30
CA CYS A 107 12.32 -5.79 -29.73
C CYS A 107 12.44 -4.91 -28.47
N ARG A 108 13.47 -5.12 -27.65
CA ARG A 108 13.71 -4.30 -26.45
C ARG A 108 14.03 -2.83 -26.79
N THR A 109 14.61 -2.56 -27.97
CA THR A 109 14.98 -1.21 -28.44
C THR A 109 13.96 -0.60 -29.40
N SER A 110 13.13 -1.39 -30.08
CA SER A 110 12.12 -0.93 -31.05
C SER A 110 10.72 -0.82 -30.45
N CYS A 111 10.33 -1.75 -29.56
CA CYS A 111 9.12 -1.63 -28.76
C CYS A 111 9.31 -0.52 -27.71
N LYS A 112 8.19 0.06 -27.29
CA LYS A 112 8.14 1.16 -26.33
C LYS A 112 7.00 0.91 -25.36
N GLN A 113 7.21 1.26 -24.10
CA GLN A 113 6.08 1.55 -23.22
C GLN A 113 5.48 2.86 -23.72
N VAL A 114 4.15 2.95 -23.85
CA VAL A 114 3.49 4.13 -24.42
C VAL A 114 2.44 4.62 -23.44
N PHE A 115 2.59 5.87 -23.01
CA PHE A 115 1.63 6.56 -22.15
C PHE A 115 0.73 7.48 -22.99
N LEU A 116 -0.54 7.57 -22.62
CA LEU A 116 -1.50 8.53 -23.16
C LEU A 116 -1.89 9.49 -22.04
N ASN A 117 -1.50 10.75 -22.16
CA ASN A 117 -1.84 11.79 -21.19
C ASN A 117 -3.22 12.39 -21.49
N LYS A 118 -3.87 12.95 -20.46
CA LYS A 118 -5.11 13.74 -20.62
C LYS A 118 -4.86 15.11 -21.27
N GLN A 119 -3.68 15.69 -21.04
CA GLN A 119 -3.23 16.97 -21.60
C GLN A 119 -1.82 16.80 -22.19
N PRO A 120 -1.42 17.63 -23.18
CA PRO A 120 -0.06 17.59 -23.70
C PRO A 120 0.98 17.80 -22.59
N SER A 121 2.09 17.07 -22.65
CA SER A 121 3.27 17.34 -21.83
C SER A 121 3.86 18.74 -22.07
N SER A 122 4.82 19.14 -21.23
CA SER A 122 5.71 20.28 -21.51
C SER A 122 6.38 20.22 -22.90
N THR A 123 6.62 19.01 -23.42
CA THR A 123 7.12 18.75 -24.78
C THR A 123 6.03 18.70 -25.86
N LYS A 124 4.81 19.17 -25.55
CA LYS A 124 3.63 19.23 -26.42
C LYS A 124 3.17 17.87 -26.96
N LYS A 125 3.51 16.77 -26.28
CA LYS A 125 3.14 15.40 -26.68
C LYS A 125 1.99 14.87 -25.81
N LEU A 126 0.94 14.39 -26.46
CA LEU A 126 -0.16 13.69 -25.79
C LEU A 126 0.14 12.18 -25.62
N ILE A 127 0.82 11.60 -26.61
CA ILE A 127 1.29 10.21 -26.61
C ILE A 127 2.80 10.21 -26.38
N ILE A 128 3.25 9.57 -25.31
CA ILE A 128 4.65 9.58 -24.85
C ILE A 128 5.22 8.17 -24.92
N PRO A 129 6.08 7.87 -25.91
CA PRO A 129 6.86 6.63 -25.91
C PRO A 129 8.04 6.73 -24.95
N ALA A 130 8.20 5.73 -24.09
CA ALA A 130 9.31 5.53 -23.19
C ALA A 130 10.07 4.23 -23.53
N GLN A 131 11.35 4.15 -23.14
CA GLN A 131 12.12 2.93 -23.26
C GLN A 131 11.57 1.85 -22.32
N LEU A 132 11.67 0.58 -22.73
CA LEU A 132 11.32 -0.54 -21.86
C LEU A 132 12.36 -0.67 -20.75
N VAL A 133 11.90 -0.62 -19.50
CA VAL A 133 12.74 -0.86 -18.32
C VAL A 133 13.18 -2.33 -18.31
N GLY A 134 14.38 -2.61 -17.80
CA GLY A 134 14.86 -3.98 -17.64
C GLY A 134 14.14 -4.73 -16.52
N PRO A 135 14.25 -6.08 -16.47
CA PRO A 135 13.80 -6.86 -15.32
C PRO A 135 14.42 -6.33 -14.02
N ASN A 136 13.61 -6.13 -12.99
CA ASN A 136 14.10 -5.72 -11.67
C ASN A 136 14.75 -6.93 -10.98
N PRO A 137 16.05 -6.88 -10.59
CA PRO A 137 16.70 -7.99 -9.88
C PRO A 137 16.05 -8.39 -8.55
N LYS A 138 15.30 -7.47 -7.92
CA LYS A 138 14.54 -7.69 -6.68
C LYS A 138 13.08 -8.12 -6.92
N CYS A 139 12.70 -8.49 -8.15
CA CYS A 139 11.35 -8.95 -8.44
C CYS A 139 11.14 -10.39 -7.95
N TYR A 140 10.27 -10.58 -6.95
CA TYR A 140 9.93 -11.93 -6.44
C TYR A 140 9.17 -12.81 -7.45
N THR A 141 8.82 -12.30 -8.64
CA THR A 141 8.15 -13.08 -9.70
C THR A 141 9.08 -13.51 -10.82
N CYS A 142 9.98 -12.63 -11.29
CA CYS A 142 10.79 -12.88 -12.50
C CYS A 142 12.31 -12.83 -12.26
N SER A 143 12.76 -12.62 -11.02
CA SER A 143 14.17 -12.81 -10.67
C SER A 143 14.52 -14.29 -10.59
N SER A 144 15.75 -14.66 -10.98
CA SER A 144 16.28 -16.01 -10.79
C SER A 144 16.56 -16.36 -9.32
N LYS A 145 16.46 -15.37 -8.42
CA LYS A 145 16.47 -15.53 -6.97
C LYS A 145 15.26 -14.80 -6.39
N ALA A 146 14.08 -15.36 -6.66
CA ALA A 146 12.82 -14.89 -6.13
C ALA A 146 12.78 -15.13 -4.60
N GLU A 147 13.08 -14.09 -3.84
CA GLU A 147 12.96 -14.07 -2.38
C GLU A 147 11.94 -13.00 -1.95
N LEU A 148 11.19 -13.31 -0.89
CA LEU A 148 10.18 -12.47 -0.30
C LEU A 148 10.36 -12.48 1.22
N TYR A 149 9.98 -11.39 1.90
CA TYR A 149 9.97 -11.31 3.35
C TYR A 149 8.54 -11.04 3.83
N VAL A 150 8.08 -11.84 4.79
CA VAL A 150 6.73 -11.74 5.34
C VAL A 150 6.81 -11.60 6.86
N ALA A 151 6.38 -10.45 7.37
CA ALA A 151 6.23 -10.24 8.81
C ALA A 151 4.87 -10.78 9.27
N LEU A 152 4.88 -11.69 10.26
CA LEU A 152 3.67 -12.27 10.85
C LEU A 152 3.91 -12.85 12.25
N ASN A 153 2.83 -13.06 13.01
CA ASN A 153 2.89 -13.77 14.28
C ASN A 153 2.79 -15.28 14.07
N THR A 154 3.92 -16.01 14.10
CA THR A 154 3.97 -17.46 13.86
C THR A 154 3.21 -18.30 14.90
N LYS A 155 2.97 -17.73 16.10
CA LYS A 155 2.24 -18.39 17.20
C LYS A 155 0.73 -18.29 17.02
N GLN A 156 0.24 -17.26 16.32
CA GLN A 156 -1.20 -17.05 16.07
C GLN A 156 -1.62 -17.47 14.65
N MET A 157 -0.77 -17.26 13.64
CA MET A 157 -1.06 -17.60 12.25
C MET A 157 -1.21 -19.11 12.07
N THR A 158 -2.33 -19.55 11.50
CA THR A 158 -2.55 -20.95 11.10
C THR A 158 -2.06 -21.20 9.68
N VAL A 159 -1.70 -22.46 9.37
CA VAL A 159 -1.27 -22.88 8.03
C VAL A 159 -2.31 -22.51 6.97
N GLY A 160 -3.59 -22.78 7.20
CA GLY A 160 -4.65 -22.44 6.24
C GLY A 160 -4.84 -20.92 6.06
N THR A 161 -4.63 -20.12 7.10
CA THR A 161 -4.69 -18.65 6.96
C THR A 161 -3.50 -18.13 6.16
N PHE A 162 -2.32 -18.72 6.35
CA PHE A 162 -1.12 -18.41 5.56
C PHE A 162 -1.31 -18.78 4.09
N GLU A 163 -1.81 -19.98 3.80
CA GLU A 163 -2.12 -20.43 2.45
C GLU A 163 -3.13 -19.51 1.74
N ASP A 164 -4.29 -19.27 2.36
CA ASP A 164 -5.38 -18.51 1.73
C ASP A 164 -5.03 -17.03 1.57
N LYS A 165 -4.49 -16.39 2.62
CA LYS A 165 -4.23 -14.94 2.61
C LYS A 165 -2.86 -14.58 2.03
N VAL A 166 -1.79 -15.30 2.38
CA VAL A 166 -0.44 -14.93 1.91
C VAL A 166 -0.22 -15.49 0.50
N LEU A 167 -0.35 -16.80 0.32
CA LEU A 167 0.03 -17.46 -0.93
C LEU A 167 -1.00 -17.21 -2.05
N LYS A 168 -2.29 -17.46 -1.77
CA LYS A 168 -3.35 -17.36 -2.78
C LYS A 168 -3.87 -15.93 -2.99
N GLU A 169 -4.12 -15.16 -1.93
CA GLU A 169 -4.67 -13.80 -2.07
C GLU A 169 -3.61 -12.73 -2.40
N GLN A 170 -2.46 -12.71 -1.72
CA GLN A 170 -1.42 -11.69 -1.95
C GLN A 170 -0.42 -12.08 -3.04
N ILE A 171 0.22 -13.26 -2.94
CA ILE A 171 1.25 -13.72 -3.89
C ILE A 171 0.65 -14.25 -5.21
N ARG A 172 -0.65 -14.61 -5.21
CA ARG A 172 -1.43 -15.08 -6.38
C ARG A 172 -1.07 -16.48 -6.89
N MET A 173 -0.56 -17.35 -6.02
CA MET A 173 -0.48 -18.79 -6.31
C MET A 173 -1.88 -19.38 -6.50
N ALA A 174 -2.01 -20.29 -7.47
CA ALA A 174 -3.21 -21.06 -7.73
C ALA A 174 -3.25 -22.33 -6.86
N ALA A 175 -2.14 -23.06 -6.83
CA ALA A 175 -1.98 -24.34 -6.13
C ALA A 175 -0.59 -24.38 -5.47
N PRO A 176 -0.45 -23.84 -4.24
CA PRO A 176 0.83 -23.74 -3.56
C PRO A 176 1.22 -25.05 -2.86
N ASP A 177 2.42 -25.53 -3.15
CA ASP A 177 3.16 -26.51 -2.37
C ASP A 177 4.21 -25.78 -1.53
N VAL A 178 4.36 -26.15 -0.24
CA VAL A 178 5.26 -25.45 0.69
C VAL A 178 6.09 -26.41 1.52
N GLU A 179 7.41 -26.29 1.35
CA GLU A 179 8.45 -27.03 2.08
C GLU A 179 9.21 -26.06 3.01
N LEU A 180 9.48 -26.49 4.25
CA LEU A 180 10.38 -25.79 5.16
C LEU A 180 11.84 -26.17 4.86
N ASP A 181 12.71 -25.17 4.64
CA ASP A 181 14.16 -25.34 4.37
C ASP A 181 14.93 -25.69 5.66
N ASP A 182 14.59 -26.83 6.29
CA ASP A 182 15.20 -27.37 7.52
C ASP A 182 16.21 -28.50 7.25
N GLY A 183 16.45 -28.83 5.98
CA GLY A 183 17.29 -29.95 5.54
C GLY A 183 16.67 -31.34 5.72
N LYS A 184 15.43 -31.45 6.21
CA LYS A 184 14.64 -32.68 6.27
C LYS A 184 13.56 -32.75 5.19
N GLY A 185 13.16 -31.60 4.66
CA GLY A 185 12.09 -31.48 3.67
C GLY A 185 10.71 -31.58 4.32
N THR A 186 10.51 -30.86 5.42
CA THR A 186 9.22 -30.85 6.13
C THR A 186 8.15 -30.14 5.30
N ILE A 187 7.21 -30.91 4.74
CA ILE A 187 6.08 -30.39 3.95
C ILE A 187 5.04 -29.77 4.90
N LEU A 188 4.70 -28.50 4.67
CA LEU A 188 3.72 -27.75 5.43
C LEU A 188 2.34 -27.74 4.75
N ILE A 189 2.34 -27.51 3.44
CA ILE A 189 1.17 -27.45 2.56
C ILE A 189 1.50 -28.28 1.32
N SER A 190 0.56 -29.13 0.91
CA SER A 190 0.56 -29.84 -0.37
C SER A 190 -0.62 -29.37 -1.20
N SER A 191 -0.45 -29.29 -2.51
CA SER A 191 -1.52 -29.01 -3.47
C SER A 191 -2.42 -30.23 -3.74
N GLU A 192 -2.02 -31.44 -3.32
CA GLU A 192 -2.85 -32.65 -3.39
C GLU A 192 -3.84 -32.73 -2.21
N GLU A 193 -5.13 -32.91 -2.54
CA GLU A 193 -6.21 -33.00 -1.54
C GLU A 193 -6.02 -34.19 -0.58
N GLY A 194 -6.07 -33.94 0.72
CA GLY A 194 -6.00 -34.97 1.75
C GLY A 194 -4.61 -35.26 2.33
N GLU A 195 -3.51 -34.72 1.76
CA GLU A 195 -2.17 -34.93 2.30
C GLU A 195 -1.89 -34.07 3.55
N THR A 196 -2.20 -32.77 3.49
CA THR A 196 -1.86 -31.79 4.55
C THR A 196 -3.07 -31.17 5.24
N ASP A 197 -4.27 -31.68 5.00
CA ASP A 197 -5.53 -31.15 5.56
C ASP A 197 -5.51 -31.02 7.09
N SER A 198 -4.85 -31.96 7.78
CA SER A 198 -4.66 -31.94 9.24
C SER A 198 -3.82 -30.74 9.71
N ASN A 199 -2.83 -30.32 8.91
CA ASN A 199 -1.95 -29.20 9.20
C ASN A 199 -2.68 -27.86 9.09
N ARG A 200 -3.74 -27.77 8.27
CA ARG A 200 -4.47 -26.51 7.97
C ARG A 200 -4.89 -25.74 9.23
N SER A 201 -5.27 -26.47 10.28
CA SER A 201 -5.72 -25.92 11.57
C SER A 201 -4.59 -25.64 12.57
N MET A 202 -3.38 -26.15 12.32
CA MET A 202 -2.22 -25.97 13.18
C MET A 202 -1.60 -24.58 13.02
N HIS A 203 -0.90 -24.10 14.05
CA HIS A 203 -0.14 -22.86 14.00
C HIS A 203 1.22 -23.08 13.36
N LEU A 204 1.73 -22.10 12.60
CA LEU A 204 3.02 -22.19 11.91
C LEU A 204 4.16 -22.59 12.87
N ALA A 205 4.20 -22.00 14.08
CA ALA A 205 5.19 -22.33 15.11
C ALA A 205 5.17 -23.80 15.56
N SER A 206 4.02 -24.49 15.50
CA SER A 206 3.93 -25.91 15.89
C SER A 206 4.54 -26.87 14.87
N LEU A 207 4.74 -26.41 13.63
CA LEU A 207 5.40 -27.14 12.55
C LEU A 207 6.86 -26.70 12.32
N GLY A 208 7.46 -26.01 13.30
CA GLY A 208 8.85 -25.58 13.26
C GLY A 208 9.12 -24.24 12.56
N VAL A 209 8.08 -23.52 12.13
CA VAL A 209 8.25 -22.20 11.49
C VAL A 209 8.46 -21.12 12.56
N THR A 210 9.65 -20.52 12.58
CA THR A 210 10.09 -19.52 13.56
C THR A 210 10.62 -18.27 12.86
N HIS A 211 11.11 -17.29 13.63
CA HIS A 211 11.83 -16.15 13.07
C HIS A 211 13.03 -16.63 12.25
N GLY A 212 13.18 -16.14 11.01
CA GLY A 212 14.25 -16.52 10.10
C GLY A 212 14.04 -17.86 9.37
N SER A 213 12.93 -18.56 9.61
CA SER A 213 12.58 -19.75 8.81
C SER A 213 12.36 -19.37 7.35
N ARG A 214 12.87 -20.21 6.44
CA ARG A 214 12.73 -20.04 5.00
C ARG A 214 11.79 -21.11 4.47
N LEU A 215 10.74 -20.68 3.79
CA LEU A 215 9.74 -21.55 3.17
C LEU A 215 9.98 -21.53 1.66
N ARG A 216 10.21 -22.69 1.07
CA ARG A 216 10.20 -22.87 -0.37
C ARG A 216 8.75 -23.04 -0.78
N CYS A 217 8.22 -22.08 -1.52
CA CYS A 217 6.85 -22.11 -2.03
C CYS A 217 6.89 -22.30 -3.55
N ASP A 218 6.31 -23.39 -4.03
CA ASP A 218 6.24 -23.78 -5.43
C ASP A 218 4.78 -23.80 -5.90
N ASP A 219 4.54 -23.40 -7.15
CA ASP A 219 3.26 -23.58 -7.84
C ASP A 219 3.55 -24.20 -9.22
N PHE A 220 3.31 -25.51 -9.31
CA PHE A 220 3.58 -26.29 -10.52
C PHE A 220 2.63 -25.95 -11.68
N LEU A 221 1.44 -25.40 -11.42
CA LEU A 221 0.49 -24.98 -12.46
C LEU A 221 0.94 -23.68 -13.13
N GLN A 222 1.55 -22.78 -12.36
CA GLN A 222 2.09 -21.49 -12.83
C GLN A 222 3.56 -21.59 -13.28
N ASN A 223 4.25 -22.70 -12.98
CA ASN A 223 5.71 -22.84 -13.08
C ASN A 223 6.41 -21.67 -12.37
N PHE A 224 6.00 -21.42 -11.13
CA PHE A 224 6.43 -20.30 -10.30
C PHE A 224 6.99 -20.82 -8.97
N GLN A 225 8.16 -20.32 -8.58
CA GLN A 225 8.82 -20.66 -7.31
C GLN A 225 9.29 -19.37 -6.63
N VAL A 226 9.07 -19.27 -5.32
CA VAL A 226 9.53 -18.16 -4.48
C VAL A 226 9.95 -18.67 -3.10
N THR A 227 11.04 -18.15 -2.56
CA THR A 227 11.45 -18.40 -1.17
C THR A 227 10.84 -17.32 -0.28
N VAL A 228 9.94 -17.71 0.62
CA VAL A 228 9.32 -16.83 1.61
C VAL A 228 10.08 -16.92 2.93
N ASN A 229 10.77 -15.85 3.29
CA ASN A 229 11.50 -15.73 4.55
C ASN A 229 10.57 -15.13 5.62
N ILE A 230 10.43 -15.82 6.75
CA ILE A 230 9.50 -15.45 7.82
C ILE A 230 10.17 -14.54 8.86
N ILE A 231 9.60 -13.36 9.05
CA ILE A 231 9.96 -12.47 10.16
C ILE A 231 8.87 -12.61 11.23
N HIS A 232 9.21 -13.23 12.37
CA HIS A 232 8.27 -13.29 13.48
C HIS A 232 8.19 -11.92 14.15
N ASP A 233 6.98 -11.36 14.19
CA ASP A 233 6.60 -10.26 15.06
C ASP A 233 5.49 -10.73 16.02
N GLU A 234 5.56 -10.35 17.30
CA GLU A 234 4.52 -10.63 18.29
C GLU A 234 3.39 -9.59 18.27
N ASN A 235 3.70 -8.36 17.84
CA ASN A 235 2.77 -7.23 17.77
C ASN A 235 1.93 -7.20 16.49
N ALA A 236 2.27 -8.03 15.49
CA ALA A 236 1.47 -8.22 14.31
C ALA A 236 0.12 -8.86 14.68
N ASP A 237 -0.92 -8.02 14.82
CA ASP A 237 -2.33 -8.41 14.85
C ASP A 237 -2.59 -9.48 13.77
N GLY A 238 -3.47 -10.46 14.01
CA GLY A 238 -3.74 -11.58 13.07
C GLY A 238 -4.30 -11.22 11.67
N THR A 239 -4.29 -9.95 11.31
CA THR A 239 -4.59 -9.37 9.99
C THR A 239 -3.44 -8.55 9.39
N GLY A 240 -2.43 -8.16 10.18
CA GLY A 240 -1.24 -7.45 9.74
C GLY A 240 -0.22 -8.41 9.12
N ILE A 241 -0.38 -8.67 7.82
CA ILE A 241 0.62 -9.39 7.02
C ILE A 241 1.35 -8.32 6.22
N GLU A 242 2.57 -7.98 6.63
CA GLU A 242 3.43 -7.10 5.83
C GLU A 242 4.31 -7.94 4.91
N ILE A 243 4.20 -7.66 3.61
CA ILE A 243 4.96 -8.34 2.56
C ILE A 243 5.92 -7.34 1.94
N ALA A 244 7.22 -7.67 1.97
CA ALA A 244 8.27 -6.88 1.37
C ALA A 244 9.11 -7.71 0.39
N GLY A 245 9.53 -7.07 -0.70
CA GLY A 245 10.55 -7.62 -1.60
C GLY A 245 11.99 -7.44 -1.08
N ASP A 246 12.16 -6.77 0.07
CA ASP A 246 13.45 -6.46 0.67
C ASP A 246 13.28 -6.25 2.18
N VAL A 247 14.16 -6.83 3.01
CA VAL A 247 14.15 -6.69 4.48
C VAL A 247 14.09 -5.23 4.92
N SER A 248 14.76 -4.32 4.18
CA SER A 248 14.82 -2.88 4.51
C SER A 248 13.48 -2.14 4.41
N GLN A 249 12.44 -2.76 3.84
CA GLN A 249 11.08 -2.23 3.76
C GLN A 249 10.21 -2.63 4.95
N LEU A 250 10.63 -3.62 5.75
CA LEU A 250 9.97 -4.02 7.00
C LEU A 250 10.66 -3.28 8.15
N LYS A 251 9.95 -2.31 8.74
CA LYS A 251 10.43 -1.58 9.92
C LYS A 251 9.49 -1.86 11.09
N PRO A 252 9.99 -2.08 12.32
CA PRO A 252 9.16 -1.90 13.48
C PRO A 252 8.74 -0.43 13.57
N ASP A 253 7.46 -0.18 13.77
CA ASP A 253 6.93 1.17 13.96
C ASP A 253 7.43 1.71 15.31
N ASN A 254 8.45 2.56 15.27
CA ASN A 254 8.93 3.34 16.40
C ASN A 254 8.76 4.81 16.05
N ASP A 255 7.99 5.51 16.87
CA ASP A 255 7.64 6.91 16.71
C ASP A 255 8.86 7.83 16.53
N VAL A 256 8.68 8.82 15.65
CA VAL A 256 9.34 10.14 15.64
C VAL A 256 10.81 10.16 16.05
N VAL A 257 11.71 9.99 15.07
CA VAL A 257 13.08 10.51 15.18
C VAL A 257 13.09 11.95 14.68
N ASP A 258 13.09 12.88 15.63
CA ASP A 258 13.31 14.30 15.35
C ASP A 258 14.65 14.51 14.65
N SER A 259 14.63 15.26 13.55
CA SER A 259 15.83 15.54 12.78
C SER A 259 16.59 16.70 13.40
N ASN A 260 17.63 16.44 14.20
CA ASN A 260 18.68 17.42 14.41
C ASN A 260 20.07 16.82 14.69
N ASN A 261 21.03 17.42 13.98
CA ASN A 261 22.46 17.49 14.19
C ASN A 261 23.42 16.33 13.84
N HIS A 262 24.32 16.75 12.93
CA HIS A 262 25.75 16.46 12.82
C HIS A 262 26.22 15.09 12.30
N LYS A 263 26.67 15.16 11.04
CA LYS A 263 27.80 14.40 10.53
C LYS A 263 29.05 14.69 11.35
N ASP A 264 29.83 13.65 11.62
CA ASP A 264 31.28 13.71 11.67
C ASP A 264 31.83 12.56 10.80
N GLU A 265 32.31 12.89 9.60
CA GLU A 265 32.99 11.97 8.70
C GLU A 265 34.50 12.07 8.98
N VAL A 266 35.09 11.01 9.53
CA VAL A 266 36.55 10.94 9.74
C VAL A 266 37.23 10.58 8.42
N GLU A 267 37.67 11.59 7.66
CA GLU A 267 38.57 11.37 6.54
C GLU A 267 40.03 11.27 6.99
N SER A 268 40.74 10.30 6.41
CA SER A 268 42.18 10.15 6.55
C SER A 268 42.85 10.15 5.18
N LYS A 269 43.41 11.30 4.77
CA LYS A 269 44.68 11.44 3.99
C LYS A 269 44.97 12.87 3.49
N GLY A 270 46.07 13.44 3.97
CA GLY A 270 47.19 13.80 3.08
C GLY A 270 47.22 15.16 2.32
N GLN A 271 48.06 16.06 2.84
CA GLN A 271 48.97 16.98 2.13
C GLN A 271 48.49 18.31 1.49
N HIS A 272 48.91 19.40 2.15
CA HIS A 272 49.63 20.60 1.65
C HIS A 272 49.04 21.57 0.59
N GLY A 273 49.08 22.87 0.94
CA GLY A 273 49.02 24.05 0.07
C GLY A 273 48.05 25.12 0.61
N PHE A 274 48.41 26.05 1.50
CA PHE A 274 49.22 27.29 1.34
C PHE A 274 48.38 28.52 0.92
N ASP A 275 48.34 29.54 1.81
CA ASP A 275 48.03 30.98 1.59
C ASP A 275 46.66 31.42 1.00
N ASP A 276 46.09 32.61 1.30
CA ASP A 276 46.40 33.66 2.30
C ASP A 276 45.16 34.58 2.53
N THR A 277 45.20 35.42 3.58
CA THR A 277 44.48 36.70 3.80
C THR A 277 42.95 36.80 3.59
N SER A 278 42.23 37.28 4.62
CA SER A 278 41.99 38.74 4.82
C SER A 278 41.25 39.03 6.15
N ASP A 279 41.56 40.18 6.74
CA ASP A 279 41.23 40.62 8.10
C ASP A 279 39.95 41.49 8.22
N ASP A 280 39.62 41.84 9.48
CA ASP A 280 38.73 42.92 9.97
C ASP A 280 37.20 42.69 9.85
N ASP A 281 36.35 43.11 10.80
CA ASP A 281 36.50 44.17 11.83
C ASP A 281 35.74 43.84 13.16
N LEU A 282 35.94 44.66 14.20
CA LEU A 282 35.68 44.42 15.64
C LEU A 282 34.49 45.21 16.25
N CYS A 283 34.30 45.05 17.58
CA CYS A 283 33.41 45.77 18.54
C CYS A 283 32.01 45.11 18.77
N ILE A 284 31.73 44.41 19.88
CA ILE A 284 31.71 44.77 21.33
C ILE A 284 30.56 45.73 21.72
N VAL A 285 29.59 45.22 22.50
CA VAL A 285 29.09 45.79 23.78
C VAL A 285 28.73 44.61 24.70
N GLU A 286 28.95 44.78 26.01
CA GLU A 286 28.88 43.77 27.08
C GLU A 286 27.55 43.83 27.89
N ASP A 287 27.54 43.18 29.06
CA ASP A 287 26.59 43.31 30.20
C ASP A 287 25.25 42.52 30.08
N ASP A 288 24.82 41.69 31.05
CA ASP A 288 25.30 41.38 32.42
C ASP A 288 25.03 39.89 32.80
N ASP A 289 25.87 39.33 33.69
CA ASP A 289 25.65 38.09 34.47
C ASP A 289 25.33 38.47 35.95
N ASP A 290 24.83 37.64 36.88
CA ASP A 290 24.49 36.20 36.93
C ASP A 290 23.31 36.03 37.94
N ASP A 291 22.84 34.80 38.20
CA ASP A 291 22.74 34.28 39.58
C ASP A 291 22.37 32.78 39.68
N GLU A 292 23.03 32.13 40.63
CA GLU A 292 23.29 30.70 40.79
C GLU A 292 22.10 29.71 40.99
N ALA A 293 22.28 28.52 40.40
CA ALA A 293 22.17 27.16 40.98
C ALA A 293 21.01 26.74 41.94
N MET A 294 20.34 25.62 41.58
CA MET A 294 20.60 24.31 42.22
C MET A 294 19.77 23.16 41.58
N GLU A 295 20.33 21.94 41.57
CA GLU A 295 19.63 20.72 41.16
C GLU A 295 18.59 20.24 42.21
N ILE A 296 17.57 19.48 41.80
CA ILE A 296 17.36 18.08 42.25
C ILE A 296 16.16 17.38 41.57
N ASP A 297 16.46 16.17 41.11
CA ASP A 297 15.67 14.98 40.76
C ASP A 297 14.12 14.95 40.83
N ARG A 298 13.54 14.57 39.68
CA ARG A 298 12.33 13.76 39.42
C ARG A 298 11.28 13.58 40.54
N LYS A 299 10.04 14.01 40.24
CA LYS A 299 8.88 13.07 40.20
C LYS A 299 7.68 13.63 39.43
N SER A 300 7.22 12.84 38.46
CA SER A 300 5.91 12.97 37.84
C SER A 300 4.80 12.65 38.85
N LEU A 301 3.70 13.43 38.86
CA LEU A 301 2.34 12.97 39.26
C LEU A 301 1.25 14.07 39.06
N LYS A 302 0.24 13.71 38.27
CA LYS A 302 -1.19 14.17 38.28
C LYS A 302 -1.63 15.46 37.53
N ARG A 303 -2.66 15.21 36.71
CA ARG A 303 -3.45 16.09 35.82
C ARG A 303 -4.41 17.05 36.53
N LYS A 304 -4.79 18.15 35.83
CA LYS A 304 -6.13 18.77 35.59
C LYS A 304 -6.04 20.32 35.64
N VAL A 305 -6.88 21.16 35.01
CA VAL A 305 -7.91 21.19 33.91
C VAL A 305 -8.27 22.69 33.72
N SER A 306 -8.76 23.13 32.53
CA SER A 306 -9.31 24.50 32.21
C SER A 306 -8.34 25.68 32.40
N ASP A 307 -8.41 26.84 31.74
CA ASP A 307 -9.16 27.40 30.57
C ASP A 307 -8.07 28.11 29.69
N ASP A 308 -8.25 28.71 28.51
CA ASP A 308 -9.41 29.38 27.91
C ASP A 308 -9.26 29.49 26.36
N THR A 309 -10.23 30.13 25.71
CA THR A 309 -10.35 30.36 24.25
C THR A 309 -9.15 31.03 23.53
N GLU A 310 -8.79 30.55 22.32
CA GLU A 310 -8.75 31.30 21.03
C GLU A 310 -7.96 30.57 19.91
N ASN A 311 -8.17 30.98 18.64
CA ASN A 311 -7.49 30.51 17.41
C ASN A 311 -7.69 29.04 16.97
N VAL A 312 -8.88 28.73 16.46
CA VAL A 312 -9.05 27.75 15.38
C VAL A 312 -8.43 28.33 14.11
N ASN A 313 -7.34 27.74 13.59
CA ASN A 313 -6.81 28.09 12.26
C ASN A 313 -6.76 26.86 11.34
N VAL A 314 -7.68 26.82 10.37
CA VAL A 314 -7.82 25.75 9.38
C VAL A 314 -6.77 25.91 8.30
N LYS A 315 -5.77 25.01 8.24
CA LYS A 315 -4.79 24.98 7.14
C LYS A 315 -5.46 24.56 5.82
N ARG A 316 -5.98 25.53 5.06
CA ARG A 316 -6.15 25.43 3.61
C ARG A 316 -4.84 25.83 2.93
N SER A 317 -4.09 24.87 2.39
CA SER A 317 -2.98 25.14 1.48
C SER A 317 -3.48 25.15 0.04
N CYS A 318 -3.84 26.33 -0.45
CA CYS A 318 -4.03 26.57 -1.87
C CYS A 318 -2.66 26.75 -2.54
N VAL A 319 -2.42 26.08 -3.68
CA VAL A 319 -1.22 26.32 -4.50
C VAL A 319 -1.68 26.81 -5.87
N VAL A 320 -1.38 28.07 -6.14
CA VAL A 320 -1.43 28.67 -7.48
C VAL A 320 -0.02 28.59 -8.05
N ILE A 321 0.11 28.10 -9.28
CA ILE A 321 1.26 28.29 -10.15
C ILE A 321 0.70 28.56 -11.56
N ASP A 322 1.26 29.57 -12.23
CA ASP A 322 0.86 30.06 -13.56
C ASP A 322 1.03 29.03 -14.71
#